data_AF-A0A960QJK2-F1
#
_entry.id   AF-A0A960QJK2-F1
#
_cell.length_a   1.000
_cell.length_b   1.000
_cell.length_c   1.000
_cell.angle_alpha   90.00
_cell.angle_beta   90.00
_cell.angle_gamma   90.00
#
_symmetry.space_group_name_H-M   'P 1'
#
loop_
_entity.id
_entity.type
_entity.pdbx_description
1 polymer ?
#
loop_
_entity_poly.entity_id
_entity_poly.type
_entity_poly.pdbx_seq_one_letter_code
_entity_poly.pdbx_strand_id
1 'polypeptide(L)'
;MKLFQTPSIAALFVAIIAVLSSGTVFAKDVSVPFETYEPWPQEVPDTFRELLVQEGGRVKPVHTYSRFMLMQFNGRSVVRFETADGEKHEIEAVAWMLDTFFRPKLAADMPIFVVDDSEAVLRLGIEPGEKRDRYSYNDLLPGRSKLAQLAGEYGQKKQKFDESD
;
A
#
# COMPACT_ATOMS: atom_id res chain seq x y z
N MET A 1 -26.54 34.71 44.78
CA MET A 1 -25.25 34.14 45.22
C MET A 1 -24.78 33.18 44.12
N LYS A 2 -23.90 33.62 43.22
CA LYS A 2 -23.42 32.85 42.06
C LYS A 2 -22.17 32.07 42.49
N LEU A 3 -22.22 30.73 42.50
CA LEU A 3 -21.02 29.90 42.54
C LEU A 3 -20.61 29.58 41.09
N PHE A 4 -19.56 30.25 40.61
CA PHE A 4 -18.87 29.87 39.37
C PHE A 4 -17.99 28.66 39.68
N GLN A 5 -18.35 27.50 39.12
CA GLN A 5 -17.53 26.29 39.15
C GLN A 5 -16.43 26.47 38.09
N THR A 6 -15.17 26.59 38.52
CA THR A 6 -14.02 26.67 37.62
C THR A 6 -13.75 25.28 37.01
N PRO A 7 -13.66 25.12 35.68
CA PRO A 7 -13.23 23.86 35.11
C PRO A 7 -11.73 23.65 35.40
N SER A 8 -11.41 22.50 35.99
CA SER A 8 -10.03 22.08 36.30
C SER A 8 -9.16 22.04 35.05
N ILE A 9 -7.98 22.68 35.11
CA ILE A 9 -7.00 22.79 34.01
C ILE A 9 -6.63 21.40 33.43
N ALA A 10 -6.76 20.34 34.22
CA ALA A 10 -6.55 18.96 33.78
C ALA A 10 -7.55 18.49 32.70
N ALA A 11 -8.81 18.94 32.75
CA ALA A 11 -9.82 18.56 31.77
C ALA A 11 -9.55 19.18 30.39
N LEU A 12 -8.92 20.36 30.35
CA LEU A 12 -8.56 21.03 29.09
C LEU A 12 -7.37 20.33 28.39
N PHE A 13 -6.41 19.82 29.17
CA PHE A 13 -5.24 19.09 28.63
C PHE A 13 -5.61 17.71 28.07
N VAL A 14 -6.52 16.97 28.72
CA VAL A 14 -6.99 15.67 28.21
C VAL A 14 -7.77 15.83 26.90
N ALA A 15 -8.55 16.91 26.75
CA ALA A 15 -9.26 17.21 25.51
C ALA A 15 -8.30 17.54 24.34
N ILE A 16 -7.20 18.24 24.60
CA ILE A 16 -6.20 18.60 23.55
C ILE A 16 -5.42 17.35 23.10
N ILE A 17 -5.08 16.44 24.01
CA ILE A 17 -4.38 15.18 23.65
C ILE A 17 -5.31 14.26 22.84
N ALA A 18 -6.60 14.18 23.18
CA ALA A 18 -7.56 13.37 22.43
C ALA A 18 -7.81 13.88 20.99
N VAL A 19 -7.68 15.20 20.76
CA VAL A 19 -7.81 15.80 19.42
C VAL A 19 -6.56 15.56 18.56
N LEU A 20 -5.37 15.40 19.17
CA LEU A 20 -4.13 15.15 18.44
C LEU A 20 -3.95 13.68 18.00
N SER A 21 -4.67 12.73 18.60
CA SER A 21 -4.64 11.30 18.21
C SER A 21 -5.57 10.94 17.04
N SER A 22 -6.41 11.87 16.58
CA SER A 22 -7.31 11.66 15.43
C SER A 22 -6.67 12.08 14.10
N GLY A 23 -5.35 11.89 13.97
CA GLY A 23 -4.67 11.89 12.68
C GLY A 23 -5.02 10.63 11.89
N THR A 24 -6.31 10.38 11.64
CA THR A 24 -6.71 9.48 10.57
C THR A 24 -6.37 10.15 9.26
N VAL A 25 -5.13 9.95 8.81
CA VAL A 25 -4.77 10.04 7.41
C VAL A 25 -5.51 8.90 6.72
N PHE A 26 -6.80 9.10 6.47
CA PHE A 26 -7.56 8.28 5.55
C PHE A 26 -6.99 8.59 4.17
N ALA A 27 -6.02 7.79 3.74
CA ALA A 27 -5.75 7.64 2.32
C ALA A 27 -7.09 7.32 1.65
N LYS A 28 -7.52 8.16 0.70
CA LYS A 28 -8.70 7.92 -0.12
C LYS A 28 -8.63 6.49 -0.64
N ASP A 29 -9.66 5.68 -0.40
CA ASP A 29 -9.72 4.35 -1.00
C ASP A 29 -9.72 4.56 -2.52
N VAL A 30 -8.72 4.00 -3.21
CA VAL A 30 -8.58 4.18 -4.65
C VAL A 30 -9.61 3.29 -5.33
N SER A 31 -10.42 3.90 -6.19
CA SER A 31 -11.45 3.19 -6.95
C SER A 31 -10.78 2.31 -8.01
N VAL A 32 -11.23 1.07 -8.10
CA VAL A 32 -10.73 0.09 -9.07
C VAL A 32 -11.69 -0.06 -10.25
N PRO A 33 -11.20 -0.39 -11.46
CA PRO A 33 -12.00 -0.45 -12.67
C PRO A 33 -12.97 -1.65 -12.74
N PHE A 34 -12.92 -2.60 -11.81
CA PHE A 34 -13.80 -3.77 -11.82
C PHE A 34 -15.05 -3.57 -10.95
N GLU A 35 -16.17 -4.11 -11.44
CA GLU A 35 -17.51 -3.91 -10.86
C GLU A 35 -17.68 -4.50 -9.47
N THR A 36 -17.12 -5.68 -9.21
CA THR A 36 -17.32 -6.40 -7.95
C THR A 36 -16.10 -7.23 -7.58
N TYR A 37 -15.94 -7.52 -6.29
CA TYR A 37 -14.92 -8.41 -5.76
C TYR A 37 -15.56 -9.53 -4.95
N GLU A 38 -15.22 -10.77 -5.29
CA GLU A 38 -15.64 -11.94 -4.53
C GLU A 38 -14.50 -12.43 -3.62
N PRO A 39 -14.60 -12.27 -2.28
CA PRO A 39 -13.61 -12.79 -1.35
C PRO A 39 -13.48 -14.31 -1.45
N TRP A 40 -12.28 -14.82 -1.19
CA TRP A 40 -12.08 -16.27 -1.06
C TRP A 40 -12.90 -16.85 0.11
N PRO A 41 -13.48 -18.05 -0.02
CA PRO A 41 -13.99 -18.79 1.14
C PRO A 41 -12.89 -18.92 2.19
N GLN A 42 -13.18 -18.66 3.47
CA GLN A 42 -12.16 -18.51 4.52
C GLN A 42 -11.23 -19.72 4.69
N GLU A 43 -11.71 -20.94 4.39
CA GLU A 43 -10.92 -22.16 4.40
C GLU A 43 -9.68 -22.09 3.47
N VAL A 44 -9.78 -21.37 2.35
CA VAL A 44 -8.71 -21.26 1.35
C VAL A 44 -7.50 -20.47 1.87
N PRO A 45 -7.62 -19.18 2.30
CA PRO A 45 -6.50 -18.46 2.89
C PRO A 45 -6.01 -19.12 4.18
N ASP A 46 -6.88 -19.71 5.00
CA ASP A 46 -6.47 -20.41 6.22
C ASP A 46 -5.58 -21.62 5.92
N THR A 47 -5.93 -22.42 4.92
CA THR A 47 -5.11 -23.57 4.50
C THR A 47 -3.80 -23.10 3.85
N PHE A 48 -3.87 -22.08 3.00
CA PHE A 48 -2.71 -21.57 2.26
C PHE A 48 -1.67 -20.90 3.18
N ARG A 49 -2.14 -20.29 4.27
CA ARG A 49 -1.33 -19.60 5.29
C ARG A 49 -0.19 -20.43 5.85
N GLU A 50 -0.44 -21.72 6.05
CA GLU A 50 0.47 -22.67 6.72
C GLU A 50 1.52 -23.27 5.79
N LEU A 51 1.39 -23.07 4.48
CA LEU A 51 2.38 -23.57 3.53
C LEU A 51 3.75 -22.93 3.79
N LEU A 52 4.81 -23.73 3.66
CA LEU A 52 6.17 -23.25 3.86
C LEU A 52 6.77 -22.72 2.56
N VAL A 53 7.42 -21.56 2.64
CA VAL A 53 8.16 -20.94 1.53
C VAL A 53 9.59 -20.62 1.98
N GLN A 54 10.55 -20.75 1.06
CA GLN A 54 11.95 -20.38 1.29
C GLN A 54 12.23 -19.01 0.67
N GLU A 55 12.75 -18.07 1.48
CA GLU A 55 13.13 -16.73 1.05
C GLU A 55 14.51 -16.40 1.64
N GLY A 56 15.50 -16.11 0.77
CA GLY A 56 16.86 -15.80 1.21
C GLY A 56 17.52 -16.92 2.04
N GLY A 57 17.20 -18.18 1.74
CA GLY A 57 17.67 -19.35 2.50
C GLY A 57 16.85 -19.68 3.75
N ARG A 58 15.96 -18.78 4.22
CA ARG A 58 15.13 -18.98 5.41
C ARG A 58 13.77 -19.56 5.03
N VAL A 59 13.38 -20.67 5.66
CA VAL A 59 12.03 -21.23 5.54
C VAL A 59 11.09 -20.52 6.52
N LYS A 60 9.92 -20.07 6.03
CA LYS A 60 8.89 -19.41 6.82
C LYS A 60 7.49 -19.78 6.29
N PRO A 61 6.43 -19.65 7.12
CA PRO A 61 5.06 -19.78 6.62
C PRO A 61 4.74 -18.71 5.58
N VAL A 62 3.89 -19.05 4.63
CA VAL A 62 3.34 -18.16 3.60
C VAL A 62 2.72 -16.92 4.24
N HIS A 63 2.01 -17.07 5.36
CA HIS A 63 1.52 -15.94 6.15
C HIS A 63 2.55 -14.83 6.33
N THR A 64 3.74 -15.23 6.79
CA THR A 64 4.82 -14.32 7.15
C THR A 64 5.32 -13.67 5.87
N TYR A 65 5.59 -14.47 4.85
CA TYR A 65 6.05 -13.98 3.55
C TYR A 65 5.08 -12.96 2.95
N SER A 66 3.80 -13.30 2.79
CA SER A 66 2.78 -12.42 2.22
C SER A 66 2.67 -11.11 2.99
N ARG A 67 2.68 -11.18 4.33
CA ARG A 67 2.59 -9.98 5.18
C ARG A 67 3.79 -9.05 5.01
N PHE A 68 5.01 -9.59 4.94
CA PHE A 68 6.21 -8.78 4.74
C PHE A 68 6.25 -8.16 3.33
N MET A 69 5.90 -8.94 2.30
CA MET A 69 5.79 -8.44 0.92
C MET A 69 4.78 -7.31 0.81
N LEU A 70 3.59 -7.49 1.38
CA LEU A 70 2.55 -6.46 1.30
C LEU A 70 2.91 -5.22 2.12
N MET A 71 3.57 -5.38 3.28
CA MET A 71 4.10 -4.23 4.03
C MET A 71 5.12 -3.43 3.22
N GLN A 72 5.97 -4.10 2.43
CA GLN A 72 6.97 -3.43 1.59
C GLN A 72 6.33 -2.62 0.47
N PHE A 73 5.28 -3.13 -0.18
CA PHE A 73 4.63 -2.42 -1.30
C PHE A 73 3.58 -1.41 -0.83
N ASN A 74 2.73 -1.82 0.10
CA ASN A 74 1.51 -1.12 0.48
C ASN A 74 1.66 -0.33 1.80
N GLY A 75 2.78 -0.49 2.51
CA GLY A 75 2.99 0.09 3.85
C GLY A 75 2.00 -0.43 4.91
N ARG A 76 1.21 -1.46 4.58
CA ARG A 76 0.13 -2.05 5.37
C ARG A 76 0.09 -3.55 5.15
N SER A 77 -0.42 -4.32 6.11
CA SER A 77 -0.62 -5.77 5.98
C SER A 77 -1.98 -6.17 5.40
N VAL A 78 -2.76 -5.18 4.95
CA VAL A 78 -4.08 -5.36 4.31
C VAL A 78 -4.14 -4.46 3.08
N VAL A 79 -4.96 -4.85 2.11
CA VAL A 79 -5.28 -4.03 0.94
C VAL A 79 -6.70 -3.48 1.11
N ARG A 80 -6.89 -2.19 0.80
CA ARG A 80 -8.19 -1.53 0.80
C ARG A 80 -8.45 -0.92 -0.57
N PHE A 81 -9.64 -1.10 -1.10
CA PHE A 81 -10.07 -0.54 -2.38
C PHE A 81 -11.59 -0.43 -2.43
N GLU A 82 -12.08 0.38 -3.37
CA GLU A 82 -13.50 0.56 -3.64
C GLU A 82 -13.82 0.10 -5.06
N THR A 83 -14.73 -0.86 -5.24
CA THR A 83 -15.17 -1.36 -6.55
C THR A 83 -16.04 -0.34 -7.27
N ALA A 84 -16.29 -0.55 -8.57
CA ALA A 84 -17.04 0.42 -9.39
C ALA A 84 -18.52 0.57 -8.94
N ASP A 85 -19.07 -0.44 -8.26
CA ASP A 85 -20.39 -0.39 -7.61
C ASP A 85 -20.40 0.41 -6.28
N GLY A 86 -19.24 0.92 -5.85
CA GLY A 86 -19.06 1.69 -4.62
C GLY A 86 -18.88 0.83 -3.37
N GLU A 87 -18.79 -0.50 -3.49
CA GLU A 87 -18.50 -1.37 -2.36
C GLU A 87 -17.04 -1.24 -1.92
N LYS A 88 -16.82 -1.16 -0.61
CA LYS A 88 -15.48 -1.07 -0.02
C LYS A 88 -15.03 -2.44 0.46
N HIS A 89 -13.84 -2.84 0.02
CA HIS A 89 -13.24 -4.10 0.39
C HIS A 89 -11.95 -3.90 1.19
N GLU A 90 -11.77 -4.73 2.21
CA GLU A 90 -10.50 -4.91 2.92
C GLU A 90 -10.11 -6.38 2.84
N ILE A 91 -8.91 -6.67 2.33
CA ILE A 91 -8.41 -8.04 2.18
C ILE A 91 -7.07 -8.21 2.87
N GLU A 92 -6.88 -9.36 3.52
CA GLU A 92 -5.63 -9.70 4.19
C GLU A 92 -4.52 -10.08 3.20
N ALA A 93 -3.26 -10.00 3.64
CA ALA A 93 -2.09 -10.28 2.82
C ALA A 93 -2.10 -11.67 2.14
N VAL A 94 -2.63 -12.70 2.82
CA VAL A 94 -2.69 -14.05 2.24
C VAL A 94 -3.72 -14.11 1.10
N ALA A 95 -4.89 -13.51 1.29
CA ALA A 95 -5.92 -13.41 0.26
C ALA A 95 -5.43 -12.59 -0.94
N TRP A 96 -4.78 -11.45 -0.69
CA TRP A 96 -4.12 -10.67 -1.74
C TRP A 96 -3.10 -11.51 -2.52
N MET A 97 -2.24 -12.28 -1.83
CA MET A 97 -1.26 -13.11 -2.52
C MET A 97 -1.92 -14.20 -3.37
N LEU A 98 -3.00 -14.81 -2.88
CA LEU A 98 -3.83 -15.73 -3.67
C LEU A 98 -4.41 -15.04 -4.90
N ASP A 99 -4.90 -13.80 -4.79
CA ASP A 99 -5.35 -13.03 -5.95
C ASP A 99 -4.20 -12.77 -6.93
N THR A 100 -2.98 -12.49 -6.47
CA THR A 100 -1.83 -12.32 -7.39
C THR A 100 -1.48 -13.60 -8.15
N PHE A 101 -1.74 -14.78 -7.57
CA PHE A 101 -1.42 -16.07 -8.18
C PHE A 101 -2.55 -16.57 -9.09
N PHE A 102 -3.80 -16.43 -8.67
CA PHE A 102 -4.95 -17.07 -9.30
C PHE A 102 -5.91 -16.09 -9.98
N ARG A 103 -5.85 -14.80 -9.64
CA ARG A 103 -6.67 -13.72 -10.24
C ARG A 103 -5.79 -12.53 -10.67
N PRO A 104 -4.72 -12.75 -11.45
CA PRO A 104 -3.69 -11.73 -11.70
C PRO A 104 -4.21 -10.48 -12.41
N LYS A 105 -5.26 -10.60 -13.24
CA LYS A 105 -5.90 -9.45 -13.88
C LYS A 105 -6.53 -8.51 -12.86
N LEU A 106 -7.26 -9.08 -11.88
CA LEU A 106 -7.88 -8.33 -10.81
C LEU A 106 -6.81 -7.72 -9.88
N ALA A 107 -5.80 -8.51 -9.50
CA ALA A 107 -4.71 -8.04 -8.65
C ALA A 107 -3.87 -6.92 -9.30
N ALA A 108 -3.75 -6.91 -10.64
CA ALA A 108 -3.02 -5.87 -11.37
C ALA A 108 -3.68 -4.48 -11.27
N ASP A 109 -5.00 -4.44 -11.02
CA ASP A 109 -5.79 -3.22 -10.86
C ASP A 109 -5.90 -2.78 -9.39
N MET A 110 -5.44 -3.58 -8.42
CA MET A 110 -5.47 -3.20 -7.02
C MET A 110 -4.42 -2.12 -6.68
N PRO A 111 -4.74 -1.11 -5.84
CA PRO A 111 -3.85 -0.01 -5.48
C PRO A 111 -2.80 -0.42 -4.43
N ILE A 112 -1.81 -1.22 -4.85
CA ILE A 112 -0.83 -1.87 -3.96
C ILE A 112 0.43 -1.04 -3.74
N PHE A 113 0.90 -0.29 -4.75
CA PHE A 113 2.20 0.36 -4.70
C PHE A 113 2.08 1.78 -4.14
N VAL A 114 2.66 2.02 -2.98
CA VAL A 114 2.78 3.38 -2.43
C VAL A 114 3.96 4.08 -3.10
N VAL A 115 3.71 5.24 -3.69
CA VAL A 115 4.75 6.13 -4.20
C VAL A 115 4.71 7.42 -3.39
N ASP A 116 5.82 7.72 -2.69
CA ASP A 116 5.91 8.84 -1.74
C ASP A 116 6.15 10.21 -2.42
N ASP A 117 6.58 10.20 -3.67
CA ASP A 117 6.91 11.39 -4.45
C ASP A 117 6.27 11.34 -5.84
N SER A 118 5.29 12.22 -6.05
CA SER A 118 4.60 12.38 -7.33
C SER A 118 5.53 12.79 -8.47
N GLU A 119 6.67 13.44 -8.20
CA GLU A 119 7.65 13.73 -9.25
C GLU A 119 8.22 12.44 -9.86
N ALA A 120 8.37 11.37 -9.07
CA ALA A 120 8.87 10.11 -9.57
C ALA A 120 7.91 9.53 -10.63
N VAL A 121 6.60 9.59 -10.37
CA VAL A 121 5.54 9.14 -11.29
C VAL A 121 5.51 10.03 -12.54
N LEU A 122 5.61 11.35 -12.35
CA LEU A 122 5.63 12.31 -13.46
C LEU A 122 6.81 12.07 -14.41
N ARG A 123 8.01 11.75 -13.88
CA ARG A 123 9.19 11.41 -14.70
C ARG A 123 9.04 10.13 -15.51
N LEU A 124 8.13 9.25 -15.09
CA LEU A 124 7.77 8.05 -15.84
C LEU A 124 6.75 8.34 -16.96
N GLY A 125 6.23 9.57 -17.04
CA GLY A 125 5.21 9.95 -18.02
C GLY A 125 3.80 9.52 -17.63
N ILE A 126 3.56 9.26 -16.34
CA ILE A 126 2.25 8.90 -15.79
C ILE A 126 1.67 10.13 -15.09
N GLU A 127 0.37 10.33 -15.19
CA GLU A 127 -0.32 11.42 -14.49
C GLU A 127 -0.27 11.17 -12.97
N PRO A 128 0.34 12.08 -12.19
CA PRO A 128 0.42 11.89 -10.75
C PRO A 128 -0.91 12.23 -10.07
N GLY A 129 -1.23 11.46 -9.03
CA GLY A 129 -2.25 11.81 -8.05
C GLY A 129 -1.75 12.81 -7.01
N GLU A 130 -2.00 12.54 -5.73
CA GLU A 130 -1.46 13.37 -4.64
C GLU A 130 0.07 13.24 -4.51
N LYS A 131 0.70 14.08 -3.67
CA LYS A 131 2.15 14.05 -3.42
C LYS A 131 2.64 12.64 -3.06
N ARG A 132 1.87 11.93 -2.23
CA ARG A 132 2.05 10.54 -1.87
C ARG A 132 0.75 9.81 -2.14
N ASP A 133 0.78 8.80 -3.00
CA ASP A 133 -0.43 8.11 -3.42
C ASP A 133 -0.19 6.62 -3.67
N ARG A 134 -1.28 5.87 -3.87
CA ARG A 134 -1.27 4.45 -4.19
C ARG A 134 -1.60 4.24 -5.65
N TYR A 135 -0.80 3.38 -6.29
CA TYR A 135 -0.94 3.04 -7.69
C TYR A 135 -1.10 1.53 -7.84
N SER A 136 -1.91 1.13 -8.81
CA SER A 136 -1.98 -0.25 -9.25
C SER A 136 -0.79 -0.61 -10.15
N TYR A 137 -0.66 -1.90 -10.47
CA TYR A 137 0.34 -2.31 -11.46
C TYR A 137 0.02 -1.70 -12.83
N ASN A 138 -1.27 -1.68 -13.20
CA ASN A 138 -1.71 -1.15 -14.49
C ASN A 138 -1.54 0.36 -14.61
N ASP A 139 -1.64 1.11 -13.51
CA ASP A 139 -1.33 2.55 -13.51
C ASP A 139 0.15 2.81 -13.80
N LEU A 140 1.03 1.96 -13.29
CA LEU A 140 2.49 2.09 -13.44
C LEU A 140 3.04 1.45 -14.72
N LEU A 141 2.28 0.53 -15.32
CA LEU A 141 2.71 -0.25 -16.47
C LEU A 141 3.18 0.60 -17.66
N PRO A 142 2.52 1.72 -18.05
CA PRO A 142 2.98 2.58 -19.14
C PRO A 142 4.39 3.14 -18.91
N GLY A 143 4.75 3.41 -17.65
CA GLY A 143 6.03 3.98 -17.25
C GLY A 143 7.20 2.98 -17.21
N ARG A 144 6.94 1.68 -17.34
CA ARG A 144 7.93 0.61 -17.12
C ARG A 144 9.17 0.73 -18.02
N SER A 145 8.98 1.02 -19.30
CA SER A 145 10.10 1.19 -20.24
C SER A 145 10.95 2.42 -19.88
N LYS A 146 10.29 3.51 -19.47
CA LYS A 146 11.00 4.73 -19.05
C LYS A 146 11.77 4.51 -17.76
N LEU A 147 11.19 3.77 -16.81
CA LEU A 147 11.87 3.37 -15.57
C LEU A 147 13.15 2.58 -15.86
N ALA A 148 13.10 1.61 -16.77
CA ALA A 148 14.26 0.82 -17.16
C ALA A 148 15.37 1.67 -17.81
N GLN A 149 14.99 2.62 -18.69
CA GLN A 149 15.92 3.56 -19.29
C GLN A 149 16.63 4.40 -18.21
N LEU A 150 15.85 5.04 -17.33
CA LEU A 150 16.38 5.92 -16.28
C LEU A 150 17.31 5.14 -15.34
N ALA A 151 16.93 3.92 -14.93
CA ALA A 151 17.75 3.06 -14.09
C ALA A 151 19.13 2.77 -14.73
N GLY A 152 19.17 2.52 -16.03
CA GLY A 152 20.42 2.34 -16.78
C GLY A 152 21.29 3.60 -16.81
N GLU A 153 20.69 4.76 -17.09
CA GLU A 153 21.40 6.06 -17.13
C GLU A 153 22.00 6.43 -15.76
N TYR A 154 21.24 6.25 -14.67
CA TYR A 154 21.73 6.53 -13.31
C TYR A 154 22.79 5.52 -12.86
N GLY A 155 22.66 4.24 -13.24
CA GLY A 155 23.68 3.23 -12.96
C GLY A 155 25.04 3.58 -13.57
N GLN A 156 25.07 4.02 -14.82
CA GLN A 156 26.30 4.44 -15.48
C GLN A 156 26.91 5.70 -14.85
N LYS A 157 26.08 6.68 -14.46
CA LYS A 157 26.55 7.88 -13.77
C LYS A 157 27.18 7.56 -12.42
N LYS A 158 26.57 6.66 -11.65
CA LYS A 158 27.10 6.20 -10.37
C LYS A 158 28.46 5.53 -10.54
N GLN A 159 28.60 4.64 -11.52
CA GLN A 159 29.87 3.97 -11.79
C GLN A 159 31.00 4.98 -12.12
N LYS A 160 30.72 5.96 -12.98
CA LYS A 160 31.71 6.99 -13.33
C LYS A 160 32.13 7.86 -12.15
N PHE A 161 31.19 8.14 -11.24
CA PHE A 161 31.48 8.88 -10.01
C PHE A 161 32.40 8.05 -9.10
N ASP A 162 32.05 6.78 -8.87
CA ASP A 162 32.82 5.88 -8.01
C ASP A 162 34.23 5.56 -8.60
N GLU A 163 34.43 5.68 -9.93
CA GLU A 163 35.74 5.53 -10.60
C GLU A 163 36.60 6.81 -10.61
N SER A 164 36.00 7.97 -10.33
CA SER A 164 36.69 9.28 -10.31
C SER A 164 37.21 9.72 -8.94
N ASP A 165 36.78 9.03 -7.87
CA ASP A 165 37.24 9.17 -6.49
C ASP A 165 38.35 8.14 -6.15
#